data_AF-A0AAD1SIT3-F1
#
_entry.id   AF-A0AAD1SIT3-F1
#
_cell.length_a   1.000
_cell.length_b   1.000
_cell.length_c   1.000
_cell.angle_alpha   90.00
_cell.angle_beta   90.00
_cell.angle_gamma   90.00
#
_symmetry.space_group_name_H-M   'P 1'
#
loop_
_entity.id
_entity.type
_entity.pdbx_description
1 polymer ?
#
loop_
_entity_poly.entity_id
_entity_poly.type
_entity_poly.pdbx_seq_one_letter_code
_entity_poly.pdbx_strand_id
1 'polypeptide(L)'
;MDQDQQRVKAESAKYDRVKCRPKSRFLPPLTNASIETFVRSCQMDIDKIQWKGKHKSNLNSSEMLILRELKEDNSLSIRPADKGGALVVMDTQKYIAEMDWQLSNMHHYRILDGDPA
;
A
#
# COMPACT_ATOMS: atom_id res chain seq x y z
N MET A 1 2.98 -14.66 -38.17
CA MET A 1 2.30 -14.11 -36.97
C MET A 1 1.34 -15.11 -36.32
N ASP A 2 0.94 -16.20 -36.98
CA ASP A 2 -0.07 -17.14 -36.45
C ASP A 2 0.43 -18.24 -35.49
N GLN A 3 1.75 -18.55 -35.49
CA GLN A 3 2.28 -19.67 -34.72
C GLN A 3 2.40 -19.39 -33.21
N ASP A 4 2.68 -18.14 -32.83
CA ASP A 4 2.76 -17.74 -31.42
C ASP A 4 1.37 -17.69 -30.77
N GLN A 5 0.35 -17.25 -31.52
CA GLN A 5 -1.04 -17.28 -31.05
C GLN A 5 -1.56 -18.71 -30.83
N GLN A 6 -1.09 -19.67 -31.64
CA GLN A 6 -1.43 -21.08 -31.48
C GLN A 6 -0.71 -21.71 -30.28
N ARG A 7 0.53 -21.29 -29.98
CA ARG A 7 1.25 -21.70 -28.76
C ARG A 7 0.58 -21.21 -27.48
N VAL A 8 0.18 -19.93 -27.41
CA VAL A 8 -0.49 -19.36 -26.23
C VAL A 8 -1.84 -20.06 -25.96
N LYS A 9 -2.60 -20.39 -27.02
CA LYS A 9 -3.85 -21.15 -26.89
C LYS A 9 -3.62 -22.57 -26.37
N ALA A 10 -2.58 -23.26 -26.86
CA ALA A 10 -2.23 -24.60 -26.40
C ALA A 10 -1.73 -24.63 -24.94
N GLU A 11 -0.99 -23.61 -24.52
CA GLU A 11 -0.48 -23.48 -23.15
C GLU A 11 -1.60 -23.12 -22.16
N SER A 12 -2.60 -22.33 -22.58
CA SER A 12 -3.79 -22.02 -21.78
C SER A 12 -4.68 -23.25 -21.52
N ALA A 13 -4.69 -24.22 -22.44
CA ALA A 13 -5.44 -25.48 -22.31
C ALA A 13 -4.77 -26.50 -21.37
N LYS A 14 -3.46 -26.33 -21.09
CA LYS A 14 -2.71 -27.16 -20.14
C LYS A 14 -3.13 -26.88 -18.69
N TYR A 15 -3.61 -25.67 -18.41
CA TYR A 15 -4.17 -25.29 -17.12
C TYR A 15 -5.68 -25.54 -17.13
N ASP A 16 -6.06 -26.79 -17.30
CA ASP A 16 -7.44 -27.22 -17.10
C ASP A 16 -7.78 -26.93 -15.63
N ARG A 17 -8.65 -25.94 -15.42
CA ARG A 17 -8.88 -25.36 -14.09
C ARG A 17 -9.41 -26.46 -13.20
N VAL A 18 -8.61 -26.87 -12.22
CA VAL A 18 -8.99 -27.84 -11.20
C VAL A 18 -10.40 -27.50 -10.73
N LYS A 19 -11.35 -28.41 -10.95
CA LYS A 19 -12.76 -28.22 -10.61
C LYS A 19 -12.86 -27.85 -9.12
N CYS A 20 -13.11 -26.58 -8.84
CA CYS A 20 -13.24 -26.11 -7.46
C CYS A 20 -14.35 -26.90 -6.78
N ARG A 21 -14.13 -27.30 -5.53
CA ARG A 21 -15.17 -27.94 -4.72
C ARG A 21 -16.37 -26.99 -4.61
N PRO A 22 -17.61 -27.51 -4.58
CA PRO A 22 -18.78 -26.67 -4.37
C PRO A 22 -18.63 -25.88 -3.07
N LYS A 23 -19.22 -24.68 -3.04
CA LYS A 23 -19.16 -23.77 -1.87
C LYS A 23 -19.60 -24.53 -0.61
N SER A 24 -18.77 -24.48 0.43
CA SER A 24 -19.10 -25.05 1.74
C SER A 24 -20.38 -24.38 2.28
N ARG A 25 -21.29 -25.19 2.82
CA ARG A 25 -22.45 -24.73 3.60
C ARG A 25 -22.21 -24.87 5.11
N PHE A 26 -20.98 -25.15 5.53
CA PHE A 26 -20.64 -25.27 6.93
C PHE A 26 -20.82 -23.92 7.62
N LEU A 27 -21.86 -23.83 8.45
CA LEU A 27 -22.07 -22.75 9.40
C LEU A 27 -21.60 -23.28 10.75
N PRO A 28 -20.47 -22.78 11.29
CA PRO A 28 -20.07 -23.17 12.63
C PRO A 28 -21.17 -22.75 13.62
N PRO A 29 -21.32 -23.48 14.74
CA PRO A 29 -22.23 -23.06 15.79
C PRO A 29 -21.91 -21.62 16.21
N LEU A 30 -22.94 -20.78 16.30
CA LEU A 30 -22.82 -19.34 16.54
C LEU A 30 -22.18 -19.02 17.90
N THR A 31 -22.23 -19.96 18.84
CA THR A 31 -21.74 -19.81 20.21
C THR A 31 -20.62 -20.80 20.47
N ASN A 32 -19.45 -20.29 20.86
CA ASN A 32 -18.33 -21.11 21.30
C ASN A 32 -17.80 -20.50 22.60
N ALA A 33 -17.97 -21.24 23.71
CA ALA A 33 -17.61 -20.78 25.05
C ALA A 33 -16.12 -20.38 25.16
N SER A 34 -15.23 -21.06 24.43
CA SER A 34 -13.80 -20.75 24.41
C SER A 34 -13.51 -19.41 23.73
N ILE A 35 -14.21 -19.12 22.62
CA ILE A 35 -14.09 -17.82 21.91
C ILE A 35 -14.64 -16.69 22.77
N GLU A 36 -15.83 -16.86 23.36
CA GLU A 36 -16.44 -15.84 24.22
C GLU A 36 -15.59 -15.52 25.44
N THR A 37 -15.00 -16.54 26.06
CA THR A 37 -14.10 -16.38 27.21
C THR A 37 -12.83 -15.63 26.79
N PHE A 38 -12.25 -15.96 25.64
CA PHE A 38 -11.07 -15.28 25.11
C PHE A 38 -11.34 -13.80 24.77
N VAL A 39 -12.46 -13.50 24.11
CA VAL A 39 -12.88 -12.12 23.83
C VAL A 39 -13.04 -11.34 25.14
N ARG A 40 -13.69 -11.95 26.14
CA ARG A 40 -13.84 -11.33 27.46
C ARG A 40 -12.50 -11.10 28.15
N SER A 41 -11.56 -12.05 28.09
CA SER A 41 -10.23 -11.86 28.69
C SER A 41 -9.46 -10.73 28.01
N CYS A 42 -9.48 -10.66 26.68
CA CYS A 42 -8.84 -9.57 25.95
C CYS A 42 -9.45 -8.21 26.32
N GLN A 43 -10.78 -8.13 26.43
CA GLN A 43 -11.45 -6.91 26.83
C GLN A 43 -11.05 -6.49 28.25
N MET A 44 -11.04 -7.43 29.20
CA MET A 44 -10.58 -7.16 30.56
C MET A 44 -9.13 -6.68 30.60
N ASP A 45 -8.27 -7.23 29.75
CA ASP A 45 -6.87 -6.81 29.69
C ASP A 45 -6.74 -5.41 29.10
N ILE A 46 -7.51 -5.06 28.06
CA ILE A 46 -7.58 -3.69 27.51
C ILE A 46 -8.08 -2.70 28.57
N ASP A 47 -9.15 -3.04 29.29
CA ASP A 47 -9.74 -2.17 30.32
C ASP A 47 -8.78 -1.94 31.49
N LYS A 48 -7.90 -2.90 31.78
CA LYS A 48 -6.83 -2.77 32.79
C LYS A 48 -5.67 -1.90 32.31
N ILE A 49 -5.53 -1.63 31.01
CA ILE A 49 -4.46 -0.75 30.49
C ILE A 49 -4.73 0.68 30.98
N GLN A 50 -4.05 1.03 32.06
CA GLN A 50 -3.97 2.41 32.52
C GLN A 50 -3.00 3.16 31.60
N TRP A 51 -3.55 3.83 30.58
CA TRP A 51 -2.76 4.66 29.66
C TRP A 51 -2.07 5.76 30.45
N LYS A 52 -0.76 5.62 30.67
CA LYS A 52 0.07 6.60 31.37
C LYS A 52 0.36 7.81 30.46
N GLY A 53 -0.68 8.60 30.18
CA GLY A 53 -0.58 9.89 29.50
C GLY A 53 0.04 9.86 28.10
N LYS A 54 0.24 11.05 27.53
CA LYS A 54 0.94 11.19 26.25
C LYS A 54 2.39 10.74 26.44
N HIS A 55 2.85 9.82 25.59
CA HIS A 55 4.27 9.53 25.47
C HIS A 55 5.03 10.84 25.28
N LYS A 56 6.13 11.02 26.02
CA LYS A 56 7.03 12.15 25.78
C LYS A 56 7.50 12.05 24.33
N SER A 57 7.38 13.16 23.60
CA SER A 57 7.94 13.28 22.26
C SER A 57 9.41 12.87 22.30
N ASN A 58 9.82 12.01 21.36
CA ASN A 58 11.24 11.71 21.12
C ASN A 58 11.96 12.85 20.41
N LEU A 59 11.21 13.88 19.98
CA LEU A 59 11.73 15.09 19.35
C LEU A 59 11.70 16.25 20.33
N ASN A 60 12.82 16.98 20.38
CA ASN A 60 12.92 18.22 21.12
C ASN A 60 12.22 19.38 20.36
N SER A 61 12.07 20.52 21.02
CA SER A 61 11.36 21.68 20.44
C SER A 61 12.03 22.24 19.18
N SER A 62 13.36 22.21 19.12
CA SER A 62 14.13 22.70 17.97
C SER A 62 13.97 21.77 16.77
N GLU A 63 14.02 20.45 16.99
CA GLU A 63 13.77 19.45 15.94
C GLU A 63 12.34 19.56 15.40
N MET A 64 11.36 19.75 16.29
CA MET A 64 9.98 19.98 15.88
C MET A 64 9.81 21.27 15.07
N LEU A 65 10.57 22.32 15.38
CA LEU A 65 10.58 23.57 14.62
C LEU A 65 11.18 23.35 13.23
N ILE A 66 12.33 22.69 13.15
CA ILE A 66 12.99 22.35 11.88
C ILE A 66 12.06 21.51 10.99
N LEU A 67 11.33 20.55 11.55
CA LEU A 67 10.36 19.75 10.77
C LEU A 67 9.18 20.59 10.26
N ARG A 68 8.78 21.65 10.97
CA ARG A 68 7.76 22.59 10.49
C ARG A 68 8.31 23.45 9.36
N GLU A 69 9.52 23.97 9.51
CA GLU A 69 10.21 24.74 8.48
C GLU A 69 10.43 23.90 7.20
N LEU A 70 10.90 22.66 7.35
CA LEU A 70 11.06 21.71 6.23
C LEU A 70 9.74 21.39 5.53
N LYS A 71 8.61 21.42 6.25
CA LYS A 71 7.28 21.19 5.66
C LYS A 71 6.80 22.41 4.88
N GLU A 72 7.21 23.60 5.27
CA GLU A 72 6.85 24.87 4.62
C GLU A 72 7.78 25.21 3.43
N ASP A 73 8.94 24.58 3.35
CA ASP A 73 9.90 24.74 2.26
C ASP A 73 9.42 24.06 0.96
N ASN A 74 8.98 24.89 0.00
CA ASN A 74 8.55 24.43 -1.32
C ASN A 74 9.70 24.08 -2.27
N SER A 75 10.96 24.34 -1.89
CA SER A 75 12.14 23.97 -2.70
C SER A 75 12.44 22.48 -2.65
N LEU A 76 11.90 21.75 -1.66
CA LEU A 76 12.08 20.32 -1.48
C LEU A 76 10.76 19.56 -1.68
N SER A 77 10.82 18.52 -2.50
CA SER A 77 9.78 17.50 -2.66
C SER A 77 10.10 16.31 -1.76
N ILE A 78 9.28 16.09 -0.75
CA ILE A 78 9.38 14.95 0.19
C ILE A 78 8.20 14.01 -0.09
N ARG A 79 8.47 12.80 -0.58
CA ARG A 79 7.44 11.82 -0.97
C ARG A 79 7.76 10.43 -0.39
N PRO A 80 6.76 9.58 -0.16
CA PRO A 80 6.99 8.16 0.12
C PRO A 80 7.80 7.52 -1.01
N ALA A 81 8.77 6.67 -0.67
CA ALA A 81 9.45 5.87 -1.67
C ALA A 81 8.50 4.80 -2.22
N ASP A 82 8.63 4.50 -3.50
CA ASP A 82 7.88 3.44 -4.20
C ASP A 82 8.09 2.05 -3.54
N LYS A 83 9.31 1.82 -3.04
CA LYS A 83 9.65 0.63 -2.27
C LYS A 83 9.50 0.93 -0.77
N GLY A 84 8.82 0.03 -0.08
CA GLY A 84 8.35 0.27 1.29
C GLY A 84 9.45 0.65 2.29
N GLY A 85 9.09 1.56 3.19
CA GLY A 85 9.87 1.91 4.39
C GLY A 85 10.80 3.11 4.27
N ALA A 86 10.90 3.74 3.10
CA ALA A 86 11.77 4.89 2.89
C ALA A 86 11.00 6.15 2.43
N LEU A 87 11.68 7.29 2.51
CA LEU A 87 11.26 8.59 1.99
C LEU A 87 12.24 9.04 0.92
N VAL A 88 11.73 9.68 -0.12
CA VAL A 88 12.52 10.36 -1.14
C VAL A 88 12.50 11.85 -0.84
N VAL A 89 13.68 12.44 -0.76
CA VAL A 89 13.87 13.90 -0.63
C VAL A 89 14.61 14.37 -1.86
N MET A 90 14.01 15.28 -2.63
CA MET A 90 14.63 15.82 -3.83
C MET A 90 14.28 17.30 -4.00
N ASP A 91 15.17 18.05 -4.63
CA ASP A 91 14.86 19.41 -5.09
C ASP A 91 13.65 19.40 -6.02
N THR A 92 12.71 20.32 -5.80
CA THR A 92 11.44 20.40 -6.53
C THR A 92 11.65 20.67 -8.02
N GLN A 93 12.63 21.49 -8.40
CA GLN A 93 12.89 21.79 -9.82
C GLN A 93 13.46 20.57 -10.54
N LYS A 94 14.39 19.85 -9.89
CA LYS A 94 14.91 18.58 -10.42
C LYS A 94 13.83 17.51 -10.52
N TYR A 95 12.94 17.43 -9.53
CA TYR A 95 11.80 16.51 -9.57
C TYR A 95 10.93 16.76 -10.80
N ILE A 96 10.54 18.01 -11.03
CA ILE A 96 9.71 18.39 -12.18
C ILE A 96 10.42 18.07 -13.49
N ALA A 97 11.69 18.48 -13.63
CA ALA A 97 12.46 18.24 -14.84
C ALA A 97 12.60 16.74 -15.18
N GLU A 98 12.82 15.90 -14.17
CA GLU A 98 12.89 14.44 -14.35
C GLU A 98 11.54 13.86 -14.76
N MET A 99 10.44 14.30 -14.15
CA MET A 99 9.09 13.87 -14.53
C MET A 99 8.76 14.24 -15.97
N ASP A 100 9.06 15.48 -16.38
CA ASP A 100 8.84 15.94 -17.75
C ASP A 100 9.67 15.13 -18.76
N TRP A 101 10.93 14.83 -18.43
CA TRP A 101 11.80 14.01 -19.28
C TRP A 101 11.29 12.57 -19.41
N GLN A 102 10.84 11.95 -18.32
CA GLN A 102 10.32 10.59 -18.33
C GLN A 102 8.97 10.47 -19.05
N LEU A 103 8.05 11.39 -18.80
CA LEU A 103 6.69 11.35 -19.36
C LEU A 103 6.63 11.77 -20.82
N SER A 104 7.56 12.61 -21.28
CA SER A 104 7.68 12.98 -22.70
C SER A 104 8.23 11.85 -23.58
N ASN A 105 8.72 10.76 -22.98
CA ASN A 105 9.28 9.65 -23.72
C ASN A 105 8.19 8.81 -24.43
N MET A 106 8.01 9.08 -25.73
CA MET A 106 7.04 8.40 -26.60
C MET A 106 7.36 6.93 -26.92
N HIS A 107 8.55 6.43 -26.52
CA HIS A 107 8.86 5.01 -26.61
C HIS A 107 8.12 4.19 -25.55
N HIS A 108 7.92 4.76 -24.36
CA HIS A 108 7.29 4.09 -23.22
C HIS A 108 5.86 4.57 -22.97
N TYR A 109 5.58 5.85 -23.22
CA TYR A 109 4.29 6.47 -22.95
C TYR A 109 3.61 6.95 -24.23
N ARG A 110 2.28 7.05 -24.21
CA ARG A 110 1.48 7.60 -25.30
C ARG A 110 0.41 8.51 -24.73
N ILE A 111 0.22 9.67 -25.34
CA ILE A 111 -0.87 10.59 -24.99
C ILE A 111 -2.19 9.93 -25.38
N LEU A 112 -3.15 9.95 -24.45
CA LEU A 112 -4.51 9.47 -24.68
C LEU A 112 -5.45 10.66 -24.83
N ASP A 113 -6.43 10.54 -25.72
CA ASP A 113 -7.44 11.58 -25.96
C ASP A 113 -8.51 11.66 -24.84
N GLY A 114 -8.45 10.75 -23.86
CA GLY A 114 -9.38 10.67 -22.73
C GLY A 114 -8.99 9.59 -21.70
N ASP A 115 -9.81 9.43 -20.66
CA ASP A 115 -9.63 8.43 -19.60
C ASP A 115 -9.81 7.01 -20.16
N PRO A 116 -8.81 6.12 -20.06
CA PRO A 116 -8.93 4.75 -20.55
C PRO A 116 -9.98 3.96 -19.75
N ALA A 117 -10.97 3.41 -20.46
CA ALA A 117 -12.06 2.58 -19.91
C ALA A 117 -11.63 1.15 -19.54
#